data_AF-A0A519DZV2-F1
#
_entry.id   AF-A0A519DZV2-F1
#
_cell.length_a   1.000
_cell.length_b   1.000
_cell.length_c   1.000
_cell.angle_alpha   90.00
_cell.angle_beta   90.00
_cell.angle_gamma   90.00
#
_symmetry.space_group_name_H-M   'P 1'
#
loop_
_entity.id
_entity.type
_entity.pdbx_description
1 polymer ?
#
loop_
_entity_poly.entity_id
_entity_poly.type
_entity_poly.pdbx_seq_one_letter_code
_entity_poly.pdbx_strand_id
1 'polypeptide(L)' 'MIVCLCHRVSDRDIRRNVADGVHNFEVLQDETQVASACGSCHDCARDVFNEALRHCAASHGVTCASSPRVIPIAQLAA' A
#
# COMPACT_ATOMS: atom_id res chain seq x y z
N MET A 1 -2.07 -9.13 11.46
CA MET A 1 -0.71 -9.07 12.03
C MET A 1 -0.16 -7.64 11.92
N ILE A 2 0.60 -7.14 12.91
CA ILE A 2 1.38 -5.90 12.71
C ILE A 2 2.62 -6.23 11.88
N VAL A 3 2.76 -5.55 10.74
CA VAL A 3 3.88 -5.73 9.81
C VAL A 3 4.97 -4.71 10.11
N CYS A 4 4.62 -3.44 10.31
CA CYS A 4 5.55 -2.38 10.67
C CYS A 4 5.27 -1.83 12.07
N LEU A 5 6.21 -2.00 12.98
CA LEU A 5 6.10 -1.48 14.35
C LEU A 5 6.29 0.05 14.40
N CYS A 6 7.22 0.60 13.62
CA CYS A 6 7.55 2.04 13.62
C CYS A 6 6.33 2.91 13.29
N HIS A 7 5.55 2.51 12.27
CA HIS A 7 4.41 3.27 11.78
C HIS A 7 3.06 2.57 12.06
N ARG A 8 3.09 1.48 12.83
CA ARG A 8 1.90 0.71 13.24
C ARG A 8 1.05 0.22 12.06
N VAL A 9 1.70 -0.21 10.98
CA VAL A 9 1.03 -0.72 9.78
C VAL A 9 0.74 -2.20 9.96
N SER A 10 -0.52 -2.60 9.83
CA SER A 10 -0.94 -4.01 9.83
C SER A 10 -1.03 -4.60 8.42
N ASP A 11 -1.02 -5.93 8.34
CA ASP A 11 -1.37 -6.68 7.13
C ASP A 11 -2.71 -6.24 6.51
N ARG A 12 -3.70 -5.97 7.36
CA ARG A 12 -5.01 -5.47 6.95
C ARG A 12 -4.91 -4.08 6.32
N ASP A 13 -4.04 -3.20 6.82
CA ASP A 13 -3.84 -1.88 6.22
C ASP A 13 -3.22 -1.99 4.84
N ILE A 14 -2.23 -2.87 4.67
CA ILE A 14 -1.62 -3.15 3.36
C ILE A 14 -2.68 -3.69 2.38
N ARG A 15 -3.41 -4.74 2.78
CA ARG A 15 -4.44 -5.35 1.93
C ARG A 15 -5.56 -4.36 1.56
N ARG A 16 -5.98 -3.50 2.49
CA ARG A 16 -6.97 -2.45 2.24
C ARG A 16 -6.47 -1.45 1.20
N ASN A 17 -5.23 -0.96 1.32
CA ASN A 17 -4.65 -0.05 0.32
C ASN A 17 -4.62 -0.68 -1.08
N VAL A 18 -4.26 -1.97 -1.18
CA VAL A 18 -4.28 -2.68 -2.47
C VAL A 18 -5.70 -2.81 -3.01
N ALA A 19 -6.68 -3.17 -2.18
CA ALA A 19 -8.08 -3.23 -2.57
C ALA A 19 -8.62 -1.86 -3.00
N ASP A 20 -8.11 -0.79 -2.40
CA ASP A 20 -8.43 0.61 -2.75
C ASP A 20 -7.66 1.10 -3.99
N GLY A 21 -6.92 0.23 -4.68
CA GLY A 21 -6.27 0.50 -5.97
C GLY A 21 -4.78 0.83 -5.92
N VAL A 22 -4.12 0.68 -4.77
CA VAL A 22 -2.66 0.86 -4.70
C VAL A 22 -1.97 -0.36 -5.32
N HIS A 23 -1.40 -0.16 -6.52
CA HIS A 23 -0.67 -1.21 -7.27
C HIS A 23 0.85 -1.00 -7.33
N ASN A 24 1.35 0.05 -6.69
CA ASN A 24 2.77 0.37 -6.60
C ASN A 24 3.20 0.40 -5.13
N PHE A 25 4.31 -0.27 -4.78
CA PHE A 25 4.71 -0.35 -3.37
C PHE A 25 5.23 0.97 -2.84
N GLU A 26 5.90 1.78 -3.67
CA GLU A 26 6.39 3.09 -3.25
C GLU A 26 5.21 4.01 -2.91
N VAL A 27 4.07 3.87 -3.62
CA VAL A 27 2.82 4.56 -3.23
C VAL A 27 2.29 4.03 -1.90
N LEU A 28 2.34 2.71 -1.65
CA LEU A 28 2.00 2.17 -0.33
C LEU A 28 2.91 2.75 0.76
N GLN A 29 4.20 2.94 0.50
CA GLN A 29 5.14 3.56 1.42
C GLN A 29 4.80 5.03 1.67
N ASP A 30 4.44 5.79 0.64
CA ASP A 30 4.02 7.18 0.81
C ASP A 30 2.76 7.28 1.69
N GLU A 31 1.74 6.46 1.41
CA GLU A 31 0.46 6.48 2.12
C GLU A 31 0.53 5.96 3.57
N THR A 32 1.40 4.97 3.84
CA THR A 32 1.43 4.26 5.14
C THR A 32 2.73 4.43 5.93
N GLN A 33 3.76 5.00 5.29
CA GLN A 33 5.13 5.09 5.80
C GLN A 33 5.78 3.73 6.08
N VAL A 34 5.20 2.62 5.59
CA VAL A 34 5.76 1.28 5.79
C VAL A 34 7.21 1.19 5.31
N ALA A 35 8.07 0.57 6.13
CA ALA A 35 9.50 0.39 5.86
C ALA A 35 10.34 1.68 5.70
N SER A 36 9.81 2.86 6.05
CA SER A 36 10.53 4.14 5.91
C SER A 36 11.42 4.53 7.10
N ALA A 37 11.24 3.91 8.28
CA ALA A 37 12.06 4.18 9.48
C ALA A 37 13.25 3.20 9.65
N CYS A 38 13.05 2.05 10.31
CA CYS A 38 14.14 1.09 10.57
C CYS A 38 14.39 0.11 9.43
N GLY A 39 13.47 0.02 8.46
CA GLY A 39 13.55 -0.88 7.30
C GLY A 39 13.34 -2.37 7.59
N SER A 40 13.37 -2.83 8.84
CA SER A 40 13.33 -4.27 9.17
C SER A 40 12.05 -5.01 8.72
N CYS A 41 10.97 -4.29 8.45
CA CYS A 41 9.72 -4.86 7.95
C CYS A 41 9.63 -4.91 6.41
N HIS A 42 10.62 -4.41 5.67
CA HIS A 42 10.51 -4.20 4.22
C HIS A 42 10.09 -5.46 3.47
N ASP A 43 10.82 -6.57 3.68
CA ASP A 43 10.55 -7.82 2.95
C ASP A 43 9.19 -8.41 3.33
N CYS A 44 8.87 -8.43 4.63
CA CYS A 44 7.56 -8.86 5.11
C CYS A 44 6.41 -8.01 4.53
N ALA A 45 6.56 -6.69 4.48
CA ALA A 45 5.57 -5.79 3.87
C ALA A 45 5.44 -6.04 2.37
N ARG A 46 6.55 -6.28 1.66
CA ARG A 46 6.56 -6.57 0.23
C ARG A 46 5.86 -7.89 -0.07
N ASP A 47 6.06 -8.92 0.74
CA ASP A 47 5.38 -10.21 0.59
C ASP A 47 3.87 -10.08 0.77
N VAL A 48 3.42 -9.41 1.83
CA VAL A 48 1.98 -9.16 2.08
C VAL A 48 1.35 -8.32 0.96
N PHE A 49 2.06 -7.31 0.47
CA PHE A 49 1.61 -6.49 -0.65
C PHE A 49 1.46 -7.31 -1.95
N ASN A 50 2.46 -8.12 -2.29
CA ASN A 50 2.42 -9.00 -3.47
C ASN A 50 1.33 -10.07 -3.35
N GLU A 51 1.12 -10.62 -2.16
CA GLU A 51 0.00 -11.53 -1.88
C GLU A 51 -1.34 -10.86 -2.14
N ALA A 52 -1.53 -9.64 -1.63
CA ALA A 52 -2.74 -8.86 -1.83
C ALA A 52 -3.01 -8.58 -3.33
N LEU A 53 -1.98 -8.20 -4.09
CA LEU A 53 -2.11 -7.97 -5.54
C LEU A 53 -2.59 -9.22 -6.29
N ARG A 54 -2.03 -10.40 -5.96
CA ARG A 54 -2.46 -11.67 -6.55
C ARG A 54 -3.92 -11.99 -6.23
N HIS A 55 -4.37 -11.72 -5.01
CA HIS A 55 -5.77 -11.92 -4.62
C HIS A 55 -6.72 -10.95 -5.34
N CYS A 56 -6.33 -9.68 -5.52
CA CYS A 56 -7.14 -8.73 -6.28
C CYS A 56 -7.27 -9.14 -7.75
N ALA A 57 -6.18 -9.59 -8.38
CA ALA A 57 -6.17 -10.06 -9.77
C ALA A 57 -7.00 -11.34 -9.98
N ALA A 58 -6.98 -12.27 -9.02
CA ALA A 58 -7.76 -13.51 -9.11
C ALA A 58 -9.27 -13.30 -8.89
N SER A 59 -9.66 -12.23 -8.19
CA SER A 59 -11.06 -11.99 -7.80
C SER A 59 -11.85 -11.17 -8.82
N HIS A 60 -11.18 -10.43 -9.71
CA HIS A 60 -11.83 -9.51 -10.66
C HIS A 60 -11.40 -9.81 -12.10
N GLY A 61 -12.14 -10.68 -12.78
CA GLY A 61 -12.06 -10.77 -14.23
C GLY A 61 -12.63 -9.49 -14.86
N VAL A 62 -11.75 -8.53 -15.24
CA VAL A 62 -12.04 -7.32 -16.04
C VAL A 62 -12.93 -6.29 -15.29
N THR A 63 -12.61 -5.00 -15.04
CA THR A 63 -11.83 -3.95 -15.70
C THR A 63 -11.16 -3.05 -14.65
N CYS A 64 -10.03 -2.46 -15.02
CA CYS A 64 -9.35 -1.39 -14.30
C CYS A 64 -10.19 -0.10 -14.28
N ALA A 65 -10.97 0.12 -13.22
CA ALA A 65 -11.43 1.45 -12.83
C ALA A 65 -10.43 2.05 -11.83
N SER A 66 -9.25 2.43 -12.31
CA SER A 66 -8.30 3.19 -11.52
C SER A 66 -8.89 4.57 -11.26
N SER A 67 -9.38 4.80 -10.04
CA SER A 67 -9.64 6.16 -9.56
C SER A 67 -8.28 6.87 -9.49
N PRO A 68 -8.04 7.93 -10.26
CA PRO A 68 -6.76 8.60 -10.21
C PRO A 68 -6.74 9.40 -8.92
N ARG A 69 -6.12 8.87 -7.86
CA ARG A 69 -5.72 9.66 -6.69
C ARG A 69 -4.56 10.56 -7.10
N VAL A 70 -4.84 11.57 -7.92
CA VAL A 70 -3.93 12.69 -8.15
C VAL A 70 -3.94 13.52 -6.87
N ILE A 71 -2.82 13.51 -6.14
CA ILE A 71 -2.63 14.40 -4.99
C ILE A 71 -2.41 15.81 -5.57
N PRO A 72 -3.25 16.81 -5.25
CA PRO A 72 -3.01 18.17 -5.73
C PRO A 72 -1.72 18.72 -5.11
N ILE A 73 -0.90 19.38 -5.92
CA ILE A 73 0.41 20.00 -5.58
C ILE A 73 0.26 21.11 -4.51
N ALA A 74 -0.94 21.36 -3.98
CA ALA A 74 -1.29 22.48 -3.12
C ALA A 74 -0.93 22.30 -1.62
N GLN A 75 -0.38 21.15 -1.18
CA GLN A 75 0.00 20.95 0.23
C GLN A 75 1.46 21.37 0.56
N LEU A 76 2.18 22.00 -0.36
CA LEU A 76 3.42 22.74 -0.10
C LEU A 76 3.15 24.25 0.14
N ALA A 77 2.26 24.61 1.07
CA ALA A 77 2.21 25.96 1.64
C ALA A 77 1.27 26.03 2.85
N ALA A 78 1.84 25.95 4.06
CA ALA A 78 1.52 26.78 5.24
C ALA A 78 2.28 26.23 6.46
#